data_AF-A0AAU5GCL6-F1
#
_entry.id   AF-A0AAU5GCL6-F1
#
_cell.length_a   1.000
_cell.length_b   1.000
_cell.length_c   1.000
_cell.angle_alpha   90.00
_cell.angle_beta   90.00
_cell.angle_gamma   90.00
#
_symmetry.space_group_name_H-M   'P 1'
#
loop_
_entity.id
_entity.type
_entity.pdbx_description
1 polymer ?
#
loop_
_entity_poly.entity_id
_entity_poly.type
_entity_poly.pdbx_seq_one_letter_code
_entity_poly.pdbx_strand_id
1 'polypeptide(L)'
;MNPYQQVEFHAPCGHLISAPADRVGQDVRCPHCHQVVRVPAPDVPYASPVPVPAGAIEPAALTAIYVTALIGGLLGAGLVYLVMFDEFSESELVTITPLWFFPIVFGLYGFASQRLLRRISTGRARTLGEAARISIYVAGHWAALVLFPFLVLKWRSSLLVSLAAALFWAVLLWLFFALLFPSL
;
A
#
# COMPACT_ATOMS: atom_id res chain seq x y z
N MET A 1 -1.38 19.17 -43.51
CA MET A 1 -0.58 18.53 -42.43
C MET A 1 0.12 17.32 -43.02
N ASN A 2 1.41 17.13 -42.73
CA ASN A 2 2.23 16.11 -43.38
C ASN A 2 1.92 14.73 -42.76
N PRO A 3 1.45 13.72 -43.52
CA PRO A 3 1.01 12.43 -42.97
C PRO A 3 2.12 11.58 -42.36
N TYR A 4 3.38 11.99 -42.49
CA TYR A 4 4.56 11.28 -41.98
C TYR A 4 5.04 11.74 -40.60
N GLN A 5 4.37 12.73 -39.99
CA GLN A 5 4.78 13.21 -38.68
C GLN A 5 4.35 12.18 -37.62
N GLN A 6 5.29 11.67 -36.83
CA GLN A 6 5.00 10.76 -35.73
C GLN A 6 4.82 11.56 -34.44
N VAL A 7 3.87 11.14 -33.61
CA VAL A 7 3.64 11.66 -32.27
C VAL A 7 4.12 10.60 -31.28
N GLU A 8 5.10 10.95 -30.48
CA GLU A 8 5.63 10.10 -29.42
C GLU A 8 4.94 10.45 -28.09
N PHE A 9 4.43 9.44 -27.39
CA PHE A 9 3.80 9.63 -26.09
C PHE A 9 3.96 8.39 -25.21
N HIS A 10 3.90 8.60 -23.90
CA HIS A 10 3.98 7.48 -22.94
C HIS A 10 2.59 6.88 -22.70
N ALA A 11 2.52 5.56 -22.76
CA ALA A 11 1.38 4.81 -22.26
C ALA A 11 1.30 4.88 -20.72
N PRO A 12 0.14 4.58 -20.10
CA PRO A 12 0.01 4.49 -18.64
C PRO A 12 0.94 3.47 -17.96
N CYS A 13 1.49 2.52 -18.72
CA CYS A 13 2.50 1.58 -18.26
C CYS A 13 3.94 2.14 -18.28
N GLY A 14 4.14 3.36 -18.78
CA GLY A 14 5.44 4.03 -18.92
C GLY A 14 6.15 3.79 -20.26
N HIS A 15 5.67 2.87 -21.09
CA HIS A 15 6.26 2.55 -22.39
C HIS A 15 6.03 3.68 -23.41
N LEU A 16 7.06 4.08 -24.14
CA LEU A 16 6.98 5.09 -25.19
C LEU A 16 6.38 4.47 -26.46
N ILE A 17 5.30 5.08 -26.96
CA ILE A 17 4.59 4.68 -28.18
C ILE A 17 4.75 5.80 -29.20
N SER A 18 5.09 5.42 -30.43
CA SER A 18 5.06 6.32 -31.58
C SER A 18 3.84 5.99 -32.44
N ALA A 19 2.91 6.94 -32.58
CA ALA A 19 1.75 6.81 -33.47
C ALA A 19 1.82 7.86 -34.58
N PRO A 20 1.37 7.54 -35.81
CA PRO A 20 1.33 8.54 -36.87
C PRO A 20 0.29 9.64 -36.56
N ALA A 21 0.57 10.88 -36.96
CA ALA A 21 -0.22 12.05 -36.60
C ALA A 21 -1.64 12.05 -37.18
N ASP A 22 -1.91 11.22 -38.19
CA ASP A 22 -3.26 10.94 -38.71
C ASP A 22 -4.16 10.23 -37.69
N ARG A 23 -3.57 9.56 -36.69
CA ARG A 23 -4.28 8.90 -35.59
C ARG A 23 -4.46 9.78 -34.36
N VAL A 24 -4.13 11.07 -34.43
CA VAL A 24 -4.43 12.01 -33.34
C VAL A 24 -5.91 11.95 -32.98
N GLY A 25 -6.20 11.75 -31.69
CA GLY A 25 -7.56 11.58 -31.19
C GLY A 25 -8.18 10.22 -31.50
N GLN A 26 -7.45 9.25 -32.06
CA GLN A 26 -7.88 7.85 -32.22
C GLN A 26 -7.26 6.95 -31.16
N ASP A 27 -7.91 5.81 -30.94
CA ASP A 27 -7.50 4.80 -29.99
C ASP A 27 -6.45 3.85 -30.61
N VAL A 28 -5.27 3.77 -29.98
CA VAL A 28 -4.18 2.87 -30.40
C VAL A 28 -3.83 1.91 -29.27
N ARG A 29 -3.36 0.72 -29.62
CA ARG A 29 -3.02 -0.33 -28.64
C ARG A 29 -1.53 -0.32 -28.34
N CYS A 30 -1.16 -0.26 -27.06
CA CYS A 30 0.23 -0.40 -26.64
C CYS A 30 0.76 -1.81 -26.98
N PRO A 31 1.92 -1.96 -27.64
CA PRO A 31 2.49 -3.28 -27.92
C PRO A 31 3.01 -3.99 -26.66
N HIS A 32 3.32 -3.24 -25.58
CA HIS A 32 3.88 -3.81 -24.36
C HIS A 32 2.83 -4.24 -23.33
N CYS A 33 1.77 -3.45 -23.11
CA CYS A 33 0.73 -3.76 -22.13
C CYS A 33 -0.65 -4.08 -22.74
N HIS A 34 -0.77 -4.04 -24.07
CA HIS A 34 -2.01 -4.23 -24.82
C HIS A 34 -3.19 -3.30 -24.44
N GLN A 35 -2.91 -2.26 -23.66
CA GLN A 35 -3.89 -1.26 -23.28
C GLN A 35 -4.20 -0.32 -24.45
N VAL A 36 -5.47 0.05 -24.58
CA VAL A 36 -5.94 1.01 -25.57
C VAL A 36 -5.75 2.42 -24.99
N VAL A 37 -5.00 3.26 -25.71
CA VAL A 37 -4.63 4.63 -25.32
C VAL A 37 -4.96 5.55 -26.49
N ARG A 38 -5.55 6.70 -26.20
CA ARG A 38 -5.90 7.70 -27.21
C ARG A 38 -4.71 8.58 -27.54
N VAL A 39 -4.39 8.75 -28.82
CA VAL A 39 -3.26 9.59 -29.26
C VAL A 39 -3.55 11.06 -28.92
N PRO A 40 -2.67 11.74 -28.15
CA PRO A 40 -2.87 13.14 -27.77
C PRO A 40 -2.74 14.09 -28.97
N ALA A 41 -3.50 15.19 -28.97
CA ALA A 41 -3.41 16.22 -30.00
C ALA A 41 -2.18 17.13 -29.78
N PRO A 42 -1.46 17.50 -30.85
CA PRO A 42 -0.22 18.30 -30.76
C PRO A 42 -0.44 19.76 -30.29
N ASP A 43 -1.69 20.22 -30.19
CA ASP A 43 -2.02 21.64 -30.00
C ASP A 43 -2.49 21.98 -28.57
N VAL A 44 -2.35 21.06 -27.62
CA VAL A 44 -2.63 21.37 -26.21
C VAL A 44 -1.30 21.66 -25.53
N PRO A 45 -1.06 22.91 -25.06
CA PRO A 45 0.12 23.23 -24.26
C PRO A 45 0.28 22.21 -23.15
N TYR A 46 1.29 21.36 -23.28
CA TYR A 46 1.68 20.42 -22.25
C TYR A 46 2.26 21.23 -21.09
N ALA A 47 1.41 21.59 -20.13
CA ALA A 47 1.71 21.84 -18.72
C ALA A 47 0.56 22.63 -18.05
N SER A 48 -0.68 22.15 -18.16
CA SER A 48 -1.55 22.28 -17.00
C SER A 48 -1.51 20.94 -16.30
N PRO A 49 -1.03 20.86 -15.03
CA PRO A 49 -1.17 19.63 -14.28
C PRO A 49 -2.65 19.27 -14.35
N VAL A 50 -2.96 18.12 -14.96
CA VAL A 50 -4.28 17.51 -14.84
C VAL A 50 -4.58 17.56 -13.35
N PRO A 51 -5.67 18.20 -12.91
CA PRO A 51 -6.06 18.17 -11.51
C PRO A 51 -6.22 16.70 -11.16
N VAL A 52 -5.19 16.13 -10.53
CA VAL A 52 -5.28 14.81 -9.92
C VAL A 52 -6.48 14.95 -8.99
N PRO A 53 -7.53 14.11 -9.13
CA PRO A 53 -8.71 14.22 -8.30
C PRO A 53 -8.25 14.37 -6.85
N ALA A 54 -8.65 15.47 -6.21
CA ALA A 54 -8.17 15.87 -4.87
C ALA A 54 -8.43 14.82 -3.78
N GLY A 55 -9.13 13.72 -4.10
CA GLY A 55 -9.30 12.55 -3.25
C GLY A 55 -8.21 11.48 -3.33
N ALA A 56 -7.19 11.61 -4.19
CA ALA A 56 -6.12 10.60 -4.37
C ALA A 56 -4.80 10.95 -3.66
N ILE A 57 -4.73 12.07 -2.95
CA ILE A 57 -3.59 12.42 -2.10
C ILE A 57 -3.95 11.99 -0.68
N GLU A 58 -3.79 10.71 -0.35
CA GLU A 58 -3.47 10.45 1.06
C GLU A 58 -2.11 11.11 1.29
N PRO A 59 -2.02 12.09 2.22
CA PRO A 59 -0.84 12.93 2.35
C PRO A 59 0.37 12.06 2.61
N ALA A 60 1.50 12.38 2.00
CA ALA A 60 2.80 11.75 2.29
C ALA A 60 3.09 11.70 3.80
N ALA A 61 2.50 12.62 4.57
CA ALA A 61 2.47 12.61 6.03
C ALA A 61 1.93 11.30 6.63
N LEU A 62 0.82 10.74 6.13
CA LEU A 62 0.28 9.47 6.63
C LEU A 62 1.25 8.31 6.35
N THR A 63 1.85 8.27 5.16
CA THR A 63 2.88 7.27 4.84
C THR A 63 4.08 7.40 5.78
N ALA A 64 4.53 8.63 6.05
CA ALA A 64 5.59 8.89 7.02
C ALA A 64 5.20 8.41 8.42
N ILE A 65 3.98 8.67 8.89
CA ILE A 65 3.48 8.18 10.18
C ILE A 65 3.57 6.65 10.27
N TYR A 66 3.07 5.93 9.25
CA TYR A 66 3.11 4.46 9.24
C TYR A 66 4.53 3.90 9.23
N VAL A 67 5.42 4.49 8.43
CA VAL A 67 6.82 4.06 8.34
C VAL A 67 7.57 4.37 9.64
N THR A 68 7.38 5.54 10.22
CA THR A 68 7.98 5.92 11.51
C THR A 68 7.47 5.02 12.63
N ALA A 69 6.18 4.69 12.66
CA ALA A 69 5.62 3.74 13.63
C ALA A 69 6.24 2.34 13.45
N LEU A 70 6.35 1.85 12.22
CA LEU A 70 6.96 0.55 11.93
C LEU A 70 8.42 0.48 12.37
N ILE A 71 9.22 1.49 11.98
CA ILE A 71 10.64 1.57 12.35
C ILE A 71 10.79 1.72 13.87
N GLY A 72 10.02 2.62 14.49
CA GLY A 72 10.04 2.85 15.93
C GLY A 72 9.68 1.60 16.72
N GLY A 73 8.66 0.85 16.28
CA GLY A 73 8.28 -0.42 16.89
C GLY A 73 9.35 -1.50 16.73
N LEU A 74 9.96 -1.64 15.55
CA LEU A 74 11.05 -2.60 15.33
C LEU A 74 12.30 -2.26 16.15
N LEU A 75 12.66 -0.98 16.24
CA LEU A 75 13.76 -0.52 17.08
C LEU A 75 13.46 -0.73 18.56
N GLY A 76 12.22 -0.47 19.01
CA GLY A 76 11.79 -0.75 20.37
C GLY A 76 11.90 -2.24 20.71
N ALA A 77 11.43 -3.12 19.83
CA ALA A 77 11.57 -4.57 19.99
C ALA A 77 13.06 -4.98 20.04
N GLY A 78 13.88 -4.46 19.12
CA GLY A 78 15.31 -4.71 19.09
C GLY A 78 16.02 -4.25 20.37
N LEU A 79 15.66 -3.08 20.91
CA LEU A 79 16.19 -2.59 22.17
C LEU A 79 15.83 -3.51 23.34
N VAL A 80 14.56 -3.90 23.44
CA VAL A 80 14.07 -4.78 24.51
C VAL A 80 14.77 -6.14 24.46
N TYR A 81 14.83 -6.79 23.30
CA TYR A 81 15.32 -8.17 23.19
C TYR A 81 16.84 -8.29 22.98
N LEU A 82 17.53 -7.28 22.46
CA LEU A 82 18.98 -7.35 22.21
C LEU A 82 19.82 -6.62 23.24
N VAL A 83 19.25 -5.64 23.96
CA VAL A 83 20.01 -4.79 24.90
C VAL A 83 19.49 -4.97 26.31
N MET A 84 18.17 -4.88 26.52
CA MET A 84 17.58 -4.81 27.87
C MET A 84 16.98 -6.14 28.35
N PHE A 85 17.21 -7.24 27.63
CA PHE A 85 16.53 -8.50 27.88
C PHE A 85 16.80 -9.03 29.30
N ASP A 86 18.05 -8.94 29.75
CA ASP A 86 18.45 -9.42 31.09
C ASP A 86 17.98 -8.49 32.23
N GLU A 87 17.51 -7.28 31.91
CA GLU A 87 17.02 -6.32 32.89
C GLU A 87 15.53 -6.50 33.21
N PHE A 88 14.78 -7.18 32.33
CA PHE A 88 13.35 -7.38 32.50
C PHE A 88 13.02 -8.79 32.96
N SER A 89 12.08 -8.88 33.91
CA SER A 89 11.44 -10.15 34.25
C SER A 89 10.46 -10.61 33.16
N GLU A 90 10.07 -11.89 33.18
CA GLU A 90 9.12 -12.46 32.22
C GLU A 90 7.79 -11.69 32.18
N SER A 91 7.25 -11.29 33.34
CA SER A 91 6.02 -10.51 33.44
C SER A 91 6.18 -9.10 32.86
N GLU A 92 7.32 -8.45 33.06
CA GLU A 92 7.61 -7.13 32.50
C GLU A 92 7.76 -7.18 30.98
N LEU A 93 8.40 -8.22 30.44
CA LEU A 93 8.48 -8.46 28.99
C LEU A 93 7.09 -8.60 28.36
N VAL A 94 6.20 -9.35 29.01
CA VAL A 94 4.80 -9.47 28.55
C VAL A 94 4.09 -8.11 28.62
N THR A 95 4.25 -7.37 29.71
CA THR A 95 3.60 -6.08 29.93
C THR A 95 4.08 -5.00 28.95
N ILE A 96 5.36 -5.01 28.57
CA ILE A 96 5.93 -4.05 27.62
C ILE A 96 5.70 -4.46 26.15
N THR A 97 5.31 -5.71 25.89
CA THR A 97 5.08 -6.24 24.53
C THR A 97 4.15 -5.34 23.69
N PRO A 98 2.98 -4.88 24.20
CA PRO A 98 2.09 -4.00 23.43
C PRO A 98 2.76 -2.70 22.97
N LEU A 99 3.75 -2.19 23.71
CA LEU A 99 4.40 -0.90 23.44
C LEU A 99 5.14 -0.90 22.10
N TRP A 100 5.80 -2.01 21.75
CA TRP A 100 6.51 -2.15 20.48
C TRP A 100 5.71 -2.95 19.45
N PHE A 101 4.85 -3.89 19.87
CA PHE A 101 4.04 -4.70 18.97
C PHE A 101 2.96 -3.88 18.25
N PHE A 102 2.24 -3.03 18.99
CA PHE A 102 1.20 -2.17 18.43
C PHE A 102 1.72 -1.27 17.28
N PRO A 103 2.80 -0.49 17.44
CA PRO A 103 3.29 0.37 16.37
C PRO A 103 3.81 -0.42 15.16
N ILE A 104 4.37 -1.63 15.34
CA ILE A 104 4.73 -2.52 14.23
C ILE A 104 3.49 -2.89 13.40
N VAL A 105 2.45 -3.42 14.06
CA VAL A 105 1.22 -3.85 13.38
C VAL A 105 0.55 -2.64 12.72
N PHE A 106 0.36 -1.55 13.45
CA PHE A 106 -0.23 -0.32 12.93
C PHE A 106 0.50 0.19 11.69
N GLY A 107 1.84 0.29 11.76
CA GLY A 107 2.68 0.75 10.67
C GLY A 107 2.63 -0.18 9.45
N LEU A 108 2.72 -1.48 9.66
CA LEU A 108 2.69 -2.48 8.59
C LEU A 108 1.35 -2.46 7.83
N TYR A 109 0.23 -2.50 8.55
CA TYR A 109 -1.10 -2.50 7.95
C TYR A 109 -1.43 -1.15 7.32
N GLY A 110 -1.03 -0.03 7.94
CA GLY A 110 -1.15 1.31 7.36
C GLY A 110 -0.42 1.44 6.03
N PHE A 111 0.86 1.07 5.99
CA PHE A 111 1.67 1.11 4.78
C PHE A 111 1.12 0.18 3.68
N ALA A 112 0.75 -1.05 4.04
CA ALA A 112 0.18 -2.01 3.09
C ALA A 112 -1.13 -1.48 2.49
N SER A 113 -2.05 -1.00 3.34
CA SER A 113 -3.35 -0.47 2.90
C SER A 113 -3.21 0.70 1.92
N GLN A 114 -2.27 1.62 2.14
CA GLN A 114 -1.99 2.71 1.21
C GLN A 114 -1.51 2.20 -0.14
N ARG A 115 -0.62 1.19 -0.14
CA ARG A 115 -0.12 0.60 -1.37
C ARG A 115 -1.23 -0.11 -2.16
N LEU A 116 -2.17 -0.75 -1.47
CA LEU A 116 -3.34 -1.37 -2.08
C LEU A 116 -4.33 -0.32 -2.61
N LEU A 117 -4.64 0.72 -1.84
CA LEU A 117 -5.53 1.81 -2.26
C LEU A 117 -4.98 2.56 -3.49
N ARG A 118 -3.65 2.76 -3.59
CA ARG A 118 -3.02 3.32 -4.80
C ARG A 118 -3.20 2.43 -6.03
N ARG A 119 -3.27 1.10 -5.89
CA ARG A 119 -3.58 0.21 -7.02
C ARG A 119 -5.02 0.37 -7.49
N ILE A 120 -5.94 0.64 -6.58
CA ILE A 120 -7.35 0.89 -6.92
C ILE A 120 -7.50 2.24 -7.62
N SER A 121 -6.88 3.31 -7.09
CA SER A 121 -6.96 4.64 -7.69
C SER A 121 -6.30 4.74 -9.08
N THR A 122 -5.27 3.92 -9.34
CA THR A 122 -4.65 3.81 -10.67
C THR A 122 -5.39 2.90 -11.64
N GLY A 123 -6.57 2.38 -11.25
CA GLY A 123 -7.40 1.52 -12.10
C GLY A 123 -6.88 0.09 -12.27
N ARG A 124 -5.86 -0.34 -11.51
CA ARG A 124 -5.30 -1.71 -11.56
C ARG A 124 -6.15 -2.74 -10.81
N ALA A 125 -7.06 -2.31 -9.94
CA ALA A 125 -7.97 -3.20 -9.21
C ALA A 125 -9.28 -2.47 -8.91
N ARG A 126 -10.41 -3.19 -8.87
CA ARG A 126 -11.72 -2.61 -8.53
C ARG A 126 -12.01 -2.67 -7.04
N THR A 127 -11.33 -3.54 -6.30
CA THR A 127 -11.55 -3.76 -4.86
C THR A 127 -10.24 -3.97 -4.09
N LEU A 128 -10.26 -3.73 -2.77
CA LEU A 128 -9.14 -4.02 -1.86
C LEU A 128 -8.76 -5.50 -1.86
N GLY A 129 -9.74 -6.41 -1.86
CA GLY A 129 -9.49 -7.85 -1.91
C GLY A 129 -8.79 -8.28 -3.21
N GLU A 130 -9.16 -7.69 -4.34
CA GLU A 130 -8.50 -7.94 -5.63
C GLU A 130 -7.07 -7.40 -5.64
N ALA A 131 -6.85 -6.17 -5.14
CA ALA A 131 -5.52 -5.58 -4.98
C ALA A 131 -4.62 -6.40 -4.02
N ALA A 132 -5.21 -6.96 -2.95
CA ALA A 132 -4.54 -7.83 -2.00
C ALA A 132 -4.14 -9.15 -2.66
N ARG A 133 -5.04 -9.83 -3.38
CA ARG A 133 -4.72 -11.09 -4.10
C ARG A 133 -3.60 -10.91 -5.12
N ILE A 134 -3.61 -9.83 -5.90
CA ILE A 134 -2.53 -9.51 -6.82
C ILE A 134 -1.20 -9.31 -6.07
N SER A 135 -1.25 -8.71 -4.88
CA SER A 135 -0.05 -8.51 -4.06
C SER A 135 0.45 -9.82 -3.43
N ILE A 136 -0.44 -10.69 -2.98
CA ILE A 136 -0.14 -12.03 -2.45
C ILE A 136 0.50 -12.91 -3.52
N TYR A 137 0.01 -12.85 -4.75
CA TYR A 137 0.57 -13.59 -5.88
C TYR A 137 2.04 -13.24 -6.14
N VAL A 138 2.42 -11.97 -5.93
CA VAL A 138 3.79 -11.48 -6.15
C VAL A 138 4.69 -11.67 -4.92
N ALA A 139 4.16 -11.47 -3.71
CA ALA A 139 4.93 -11.51 -2.46
C ALA A 139 4.96 -12.90 -1.80
N GLY A 140 4.19 -13.87 -2.31
CA GLY A 140 4.13 -15.24 -1.80
C GLY A 140 3.06 -15.45 -0.71
N HIS A 141 2.82 -16.73 -0.39
CA HIS A 141 1.74 -17.17 0.50
C HIS A 141 1.80 -16.56 1.92
N TRP A 142 3.00 -16.23 2.42
CA TRP A 142 3.17 -15.56 3.71
C TRP A 142 2.54 -14.16 3.76
N ALA A 143 2.46 -13.47 2.62
CA ALA A 143 1.74 -12.21 2.52
C ALA A 143 0.22 -12.40 2.69
N ALA A 144 -0.32 -13.60 2.46
CA ALA A 144 -1.74 -13.88 2.68
C ALA A 144 -2.12 -13.81 4.16
N LEU A 145 -1.24 -14.27 5.07
CA LEU A 145 -1.48 -14.19 6.51
C LEU A 145 -1.50 -12.73 6.98
N VAL A 146 -0.56 -11.92 6.50
CA VAL A 146 -0.49 -10.48 6.82
C VAL A 146 -1.62 -9.70 6.17
N LEU A 147 -2.05 -10.07 4.96
CA LEU A 147 -3.08 -9.36 4.23
C LEU A 147 -4.50 -9.91 4.44
N PHE A 148 -4.66 -10.97 5.26
CA PHE A 148 -5.93 -11.62 5.49
C PHE A 148 -7.04 -10.65 5.96
N PRO A 149 -6.79 -9.70 6.88
CA PRO A 149 -7.81 -8.72 7.28
C PRO A 149 -8.33 -7.86 6.12
N PHE A 150 -7.54 -7.67 5.05
CA PHE A 150 -7.93 -6.93 3.85
C PHE A 150 -8.75 -7.78 2.87
N LEU A 151 -8.75 -9.12 3.00
CA LEU A 151 -9.52 -10.01 2.14
C LEU A 151 -10.99 -10.12 2.59
N VAL A 152 -11.25 -9.95 3.88
CA VAL A 152 -12.56 -10.22 4.48
C VAL A 152 -13.44 -8.97 4.56
N LEU A 153 -12.86 -7.77 4.61
CA LEU A 153 -13.61 -6.52 4.85
C LEU A 153 -13.45 -5.48 3.74
N LYS A 154 -14.58 -4.85 3.37
CA LYS A 154 -14.66 -3.76 2.37
C LYS A 154 -14.37 -2.41 3.03
N TRP A 155 -13.11 -2.05 3.16
CA TRP A 155 -12.71 -0.78 3.77
C TRP A 155 -12.59 0.38 2.77
N ARG A 156 -12.88 1.61 3.20
CA ARG A 156 -12.74 2.83 2.38
C ARG A 156 -11.59 3.76 2.80
N SER A 157 -10.97 3.52 3.97
CA SER A 157 -9.92 4.38 4.53
C SER A 157 -8.76 3.53 5.06
N SER A 158 -7.51 3.97 4.81
CA SER A 158 -6.29 3.31 5.29
C SER A 158 -6.21 3.26 6.81
N LEU A 159 -6.56 4.38 7.46
CA LEU A 159 -6.54 4.56 8.91
C LEU A 159 -7.49 3.62 9.64
N LEU A 160 -8.70 3.44 9.11
CA LEU A 160 -9.66 2.52 9.73
C LEU A 160 -9.16 1.08 9.65
N VAL A 161 -8.51 0.69 8.55
CA VAL A 161 -7.99 -0.68 8.45
C VAL A 161 -6.80 -0.89 9.37
N SER A 162 -5.86 0.05 9.43
CA SER A 162 -4.71 -0.08 10.31
C SER A 162 -5.11 -0.09 11.79
N LEU A 163 -6.07 0.75 12.18
CA LEU A 163 -6.58 0.79 13.55
C LEU A 163 -7.38 -0.47 13.90
N ALA A 164 -8.28 -0.92 13.02
CA ALA A 164 -9.05 -2.14 13.25
C ALA A 164 -8.16 -3.38 13.28
N ALA A 165 -7.16 -3.47 12.40
CA ALA A 165 -6.19 -4.56 12.39
C ALA A 165 -5.31 -4.52 13.65
N ALA A 166 -4.82 -3.35 14.05
CA ALA A 166 -4.03 -3.20 15.27
C ALA A 166 -4.84 -3.59 16.51
N LEU A 167 -6.11 -3.19 16.59
CA LEU A 167 -7.01 -3.59 17.68
C LEU A 167 -7.24 -5.11 17.68
N PHE A 168 -7.52 -5.70 16.53
CA PHE A 168 -7.71 -7.15 16.39
C PHE A 168 -6.48 -7.93 16.90
N TRP A 169 -5.28 -7.55 16.46
CA TRP A 169 -4.05 -8.18 16.90
C TRP A 169 -3.73 -7.91 18.37
N ALA A 170 -4.03 -6.72 18.89
CA ALA A 170 -3.86 -6.41 20.31
C ALA A 170 -4.76 -7.29 21.19
N VAL A 171 -6.03 -7.48 20.81
CA VAL A 171 -6.95 -8.39 21.52
C VAL A 171 -6.47 -9.83 21.45
N LEU A 172 -6.01 -10.28 20.28
CA LEU A 172 -5.52 -11.64 20.09
C LEU A 172 -4.24 -11.91 20.91
N LEU A 173 -3.34 -10.93 20.96
CA LEU A 173 -2.13 -10.97 21.78
C LEU A 173 -2.47 -10.99 23.28
N TRP A 174 -3.42 -10.17 23.72
CA TRP A 174 -3.90 -10.18 25.10
C TRP A 174 -4.51 -11.52 25.49
N LEU A 175 -5.37 -12.10 24.63
CA LEU A 175 -5.93 -13.43 24.84
C LEU A 175 -4.86 -14.52 24.90
N PHE A 176 -3.84 -14.44 24.04
CA PHE A 176 -2.72 -15.37 24.03
C PHE A 176 -1.98 -15.36 25.38
N PHE A 177 -1.66 -14.17 25.90
CA PHE A 177 -0.99 -14.06 27.20
C PHE A 177 -1.89 -14.53 28.35
N ALA A 178 -3.16 -14.13 28.35
CA ALA A 178 -4.12 -14.57 29.38
C ALA A 178 -4.31 -16.10 29.41
N LEU A 179 -4.20 -16.78 28.26
CA LEU A 179 -4.37 -18.23 28.15
C LEU A 179 -3.09 -19.02 28.46
N LEU A 180 -1.94 -18.56 27.98
CA LEU A 180 -0.67 -19.30 28.13
C LEU A 180 0.05 -18.98 29.42
N PHE A 181 -0.17 -17.79 29.97
CA PHE A 181 0.46 -17.33 31.20
C PHE A 181 -0.63 -16.85 32.17
N PRO A 182 -1.54 -17.73 32.62
CA PRO A 182 -2.66 -17.34 33.49
C PRO A 182 -2.22 -16.82 34.87
N SER A 183 -0.94 -17.00 35.22
CA SER A 183 -0.34 -16.57 36.49
C SER A 183 0.54 -15.31 36.37
N LEU A 184 0.65 -14.71 35.18
CA LEU A 184 1.34 -13.43 34.95
C LEU A 184 0.35 -12.26 34.95
#